data_AF-A0AAV2SV64-F1
#
_entry.id   AF-A0AAV2SV64-F1
#
_cell.length_a   1.000
_cell.length_b   1.000
_cell.length_c   1.000
_cell.angle_alpha   90.00
_cell.angle_beta   90.00
_cell.angle_gamma   90.00
#
_symmetry.space_group_name_H-M   'P 1'
#
loop_
_entity.id
_entity.type
_entity.pdbx_description
1 polymer ?
#
loop_
_entity_poly.entity_id
_entity_poly.type
_entity_poly.pdbx_seq_one_letter_code
_entity_poly.pdbx_strand_id
1 'polypeptide(L)'
;VMGAPRPDSPPSYGPPPSYNAPSYKEPGMPYDFAYAVNDDYKGVNFAHDESSDGHVTSGSYRVALPDGRTQIVTFTATHEGGYEAEVTYEGEAQYPEVKPYAP
;
A
#
# COMPACT_ATOMS: atom_id res chain seq x y z
N VAL A 1 47.00 49.39 -34.21
CA VAL A 1 45.70 48.79 -33.80
C VAL A 1 45.91 48.20 -32.41
N MET A 2 45.22 48.71 -31.37
CA MET A 2 45.36 48.22 -29.99
C MET A 2 44.28 47.16 -29.74
N GLY A 3 44.68 45.96 -29.30
CA GLY A 3 43.77 44.87 -28.94
C GLY A 3 43.13 45.10 -27.57
N ALA A 4 41.83 44.85 -27.44
CA ALA A 4 41.09 45.00 -26.19
C ALA A 4 41.46 43.89 -25.18
N PRO A 5 41.53 44.20 -23.86
CA PRO A 5 41.81 43.19 -22.84
C PRO A 5 40.61 42.24 -22.67
N ARG A 6 40.91 40.96 -22.46
CA ARG A 6 39.93 39.91 -22.18
C ARG A 6 39.55 39.99 -20.69
N PRO A 7 38.26 39.91 -20.31
CA PRO A 7 37.88 39.94 -18.89
C PRO A 7 38.33 38.65 -18.19
N ASP A 8 39.05 38.81 -17.08
CA ASP A 8 39.48 37.72 -16.21
C ASP A 8 38.35 37.35 -15.23
N SER A 9 37.82 36.14 -15.39
CA SER A 9 36.95 35.36 -14.47
C SER A 9 35.46 35.22 -14.87
N PRO A 10 34.90 33.99 -14.73
CA PRO A 10 33.48 33.73 -14.97
C PRO A 10 32.59 34.25 -13.81
N PRO A 11 31.30 34.54 -14.06
CA PRO A 11 30.38 35.00 -13.04
C PRO A 11 30.14 33.92 -11.97
N SER A 12 30.25 34.31 -10.70
CA SER A 12 29.86 33.47 -9.57
C SER A 12 28.35 33.57 -9.35
N TYR A 13 27.64 32.44 -9.53
CA TYR A 13 26.22 32.34 -9.20
C TYR A 13 26.07 31.88 -7.75
N GLY A 14 25.38 32.69 -6.93
CA GLY A 14 25.00 32.29 -5.58
C GLY A 14 24.00 31.11 -5.58
N PRO A 15 23.81 30.44 -4.44
CA PRO A 15 22.84 29.35 -4.34
C PRO A 15 21.43 29.87 -4.67
N PRO A 16 20.60 29.05 -5.34
CA PRO A 16 19.23 29.44 -5.63
C PRO A 16 18.46 29.67 -4.33
N PRO A 17 17.47 30.57 -4.31
CA PRO A 17 16.59 30.75 -3.16
C PRO A 17 15.89 29.43 -2.84
N SER A 18 15.87 29.07 -1.56
CA SER A 18 15.14 27.89 -1.08
C SER A 18 13.64 28.12 -1.28
N TYR A 19 13.02 27.29 -2.12
CA TYR A 19 11.59 27.33 -2.36
C TYR A 19 10.88 26.46 -1.31
N ASN A 20 10.22 27.10 -0.34
CA ASN A 20 9.26 26.40 0.52
C ASN A 20 7.93 26.31 -0.22
N ALA A 21 7.71 25.19 -0.90
CA ALA A 21 6.39 24.88 -1.44
C ALA A 21 5.38 24.75 -0.29
N PRO A 22 4.22 25.43 -0.35
CA PRO A 22 3.17 25.20 0.63
C PRO A 22 2.69 23.75 0.52
N SER A 23 2.78 23.00 1.62
CA SER A 23 2.28 21.62 1.72
C SER A 23 0.77 21.64 1.93
N TYR A 24 0.01 21.78 0.85
CA TYR A 24 -1.44 21.54 0.90
C TYR A 24 -1.69 20.03 0.83
N LYS A 25 -1.83 19.39 1.98
CA LYS A 25 -2.51 18.09 2.06
C LYS A 25 -4.01 18.38 2.05
N GLU A 26 -4.57 18.57 0.86
CA GLU A 26 -6.04 18.51 0.73
C GLU A 26 -6.51 17.10 1.14
N PRO A 27 -7.66 16.99 1.82
CA PRO A 27 -8.28 15.69 2.08
C PRO A 27 -8.50 14.93 0.77
N GLY A 28 -8.36 13.61 0.82
CA GLY A 28 -8.80 12.77 -0.29
C GLY A 28 -10.29 12.93 -0.55
N MET A 29 -10.74 12.59 -1.77
CA MET A 29 -12.18 12.46 -2.02
C MET A 29 -12.70 11.17 -1.39
N PRO A 30 -13.83 11.20 -0.67
CA PRO A 30 -14.44 9.99 -0.13
C PRO A 30 -14.80 8.98 -1.21
N TYR A 31 -14.70 7.70 -0.87
CA TYR A 31 -15.10 6.59 -1.73
C TYR A 31 -15.54 5.38 -0.92
N ASP A 32 -16.22 4.45 -1.59
CA ASP A 32 -16.61 3.15 -1.05
C ASP A 32 -16.66 2.15 -2.21
N PHE A 33 -16.14 0.94 -1.99
CA PHE A 33 -16.28 -0.15 -2.93
C PHE A 33 -16.22 -1.52 -2.23
N ALA A 34 -16.81 -2.51 -2.87
CA ALA A 34 -16.69 -3.90 -2.47
C ALA A 34 -16.74 -4.84 -3.67
N TYR A 35 -16.08 -5.99 -3.57
CA TYR A 35 -16.18 -7.07 -4.53
C TYR A 35 -16.03 -8.44 -3.83
N ALA A 36 -16.57 -9.47 -4.47
CA ALA A 36 -16.43 -10.85 -4.02
C ALA A 36 -16.36 -11.80 -5.21
N VAL A 37 -15.57 -12.86 -5.07
CA VAL A 37 -15.48 -13.98 -6.00
C VAL A 37 -15.73 -15.25 -5.21
N ASN A 38 -16.71 -16.02 -5.66
CA ASN A 38 -16.98 -17.36 -5.16
C ASN A 38 -17.01 -18.34 -6.33
N ASP A 39 -15.96 -19.14 -6.44
CA ASP A 39 -15.83 -20.22 -7.42
C ASP A 39 -15.62 -21.55 -6.67
N ASP A 40 -16.72 -22.20 -6.34
CA ASP A 40 -16.74 -23.49 -5.64
C ASP A 40 -16.04 -24.59 -6.45
N TYR A 41 -16.06 -24.51 -7.78
CA TYR A 41 -15.42 -25.52 -8.64
C TYR A 41 -13.89 -25.43 -8.59
N LYS A 42 -13.36 -24.22 -8.47
CA LYS A 42 -11.91 -23.97 -8.31
C LYS A 42 -11.47 -23.92 -6.85
N GLY A 43 -12.40 -23.92 -5.89
CA GLY A 43 -12.11 -23.73 -4.47
C GLY A 43 -11.57 -22.32 -4.16
N VAL A 44 -11.94 -21.33 -4.97
CA VAL A 44 -11.46 -19.95 -4.84
C VAL A 44 -12.58 -19.12 -4.22
N ASN A 45 -12.32 -18.60 -3.03
CA ASN A 45 -13.23 -17.68 -2.36
C ASN A 45 -12.43 -16.51 -1.78
N PHE A 46 -12.73 -15.30 -2.27
CA PHE A 46 -12.18 -14.07 -1.73
C PHE A 46 -13.19 -12.93 -1.80
N ALA A 47 -13.13 -12.02 -0.84
CA ALA A 47 -13.93 -10.80 -0.84
C ALA A 47 -13.11 -9.65 -0.25
N HIS A 48 -13.47 -8.43 -0.64
CA HIS A 48 -12.86 -7.21 -0.14
C HIS A 48 -13.91 -6.11 -0.09
N ASP A 49 -13.88 -5.34 0.99
CA ASP A 49 -14.65 -4.13 1.21
C ASP A 49 -13.72 -3.05 1.74
N GLU A 50 -13.83 -1.84 1.20
CA GLU A 50 -13.02 -0.70 1.62
C GLU A 50 -13.80 0.61 1.43
N SER A 51 -13.66 1.50 2.40
CA SER A 51 -14.20 2.85 2.35
C SER A 51 -13.17 3.86 2.82
N SER A 52 -13.30 5.10 2.35
CA SER A 52 -12.53 6.24 2.83
C SER A 52 -13.40 7.48 2.99
N ASP A 53 -13.20 8.20 4.09
CA ASP A 53 -13.79 9.53 4.31
C ASP A 53 -12.90 10.68 3.80
N GLY A 54 -11.80 10.34 3.12
CA GLY A 54 -10.79 11.30 2.67
C GLY A 54 -9.62 11.53 3.64
N HIS A 55 -9.72 11.04 4.88
CA HIS A 55 -8.66 11.12 5.89
C HIS A 55 -8.26 9.73 6.42
N VAL A 56 -9.26 8.87 6.61
CA VAL A 56 -9.12 7.49 7.07
C VAL A 56 -9.65 6.57 5.98
N THR A 57 -8.88 5.55 5.64
CA THR A 57 -9.33 4.42 4.83
C THR A 57 -9.44 3.20 5.72
N SER A 58 -10.54 2.47 5.66
CA SER A 58 -10.72 1.24 6.44
C SER A 58 -11.51 0.21 5.65
N GLY A 59 -11.27 -1.06 5.95
CA GLY A 59 -11.90 -2.14 5.22
C GLY A 59 -11.50 -3.51 5.74
N SER A 60 -11.97 -4.53 5.03
CA SER A 60 -11.54 -5.89 5.25
C SER A 60 -11.32 -6.63 3.94
N TYR A 61 -10.45 -7.64 3.96
CA TYR A 61 -10.44 -8.67 2.92
C TYR A 61 -10.36 -10.06 3.53
N ARG A 62 -10.91 -11.03 2.80
CA ARG A 62 -10.91 -12.44 3.18
C ARG A 62 -10.43 -13.32 2.04
N VAL A 63 -9.67 -14.36 2.37
CA VAL A 63 -9.12 -15.33 1.40
C VAL A 63 -9.22 -16.74 1.99
N ALA A 64 -9.84 -17.66 1.26
CA ALA A 64 -9.79 -19.08 1.57
C ALA A 64 -8.38 -19.64 1.31
N LEU A 65 -7.78 -20.28 2.31
CA LEU A 65 -6.45 -20.87 2.25
C LEU A 65 -6.50 -22.37 1.91
N PRO A 66 -5.46 -22.93 1.26
CA PRO A 66 -5.40 -24.35 0.93
C PRO A 66 -5.43 -25.30 2.14
N ASP A 67 -5.12 -24.80 3.34
CA ASP A 67 -5.15 -25.57 4.60
C ASP A 67 -6.55 -25.62 5.22
N GLY A 68 -7.58 -25.10 4.53
CA GLY A 68 -8.97 -25.10 4.98
C GLY A 68 -9.37 -23.91 5.85
N ARG A 69 -8.42 -23.04 6.23
CA ARG A 69 -8.74 -21.82 6.96
C ARG A 69 -9.19 -20.69 6.03
N THR A 70 -9.92 -19.72 6.56
CA THR A 70 -10.11 -18.42 5.92
C THR A 70 -9.26 -17.41 6.66
N GLN A 71 -8.35 -16.74 5.95
CA GLN A 71 -7.64 -15.59 6.48
C GLN A 71 -8.53 -14.36 6.32
N ILE A 72 -8.69 -13.58 7.38
CA ILE A 72 -9.42 -12.31 7.38
C ILE A 72 -8.44 -11.23 7.82
N VAL A 73 -8.36 -10.15 7.05
CA VAL A 73 -7.55 -8.99 7.36
C VAL A 73 -8.45 -7.78 7.47
N THR A 74 -8.50 -7.19 8.65
CA THR A 74 -9.21 -5.93 8.91
C THR A 74 -8.18 -4.84 9.06
N PHE A 75 -8.34 -3.72 8.35
CA PHE A 75 -7.31 -2.68 8.30
C PHE A 75 -7.86 -1.28 8.45
N THR A 76 -6.97 -0.38 8.84
CA THR A 76 -7.19 1.07 8.88
C THR A 76 -5.91 1.77 8.46
N ALA A 77 -6.03 2.79 7.61
CA ALA A 77 -4.95 3.61 7.12
C ALA A 77 -5.24 5.08 7.41
N THR A 78 -4.30 5.75 8.08
CA THR A 78 -4.38 7.19 8.39
C THR A 78 -3.07 7.88 7.98
N HIS A 79 -3.10 9.21 7.85
CA HIS A 79 -1.88 9.95 7.52
C HIS A 79 -0.82 9.87 8.63
N GLU A 80 -1.25 9.83 9.90
CA GLU A 80 -0.37 9.87 11.08
C GLU A 80 0.08 8.47 11.52
N GLY A 81 -0.85 7.51 11.57
CA GLY A 81 -0.60 6.14 12.02
C GLY A 81 -0.11 5.19 10.93
N GLY A 82 -0.16 5.60 9.65
CA GLY A 82 0.14 4.70 8.54
C GLY A 82 -0.92 3.62 8.39
N TYR A 83 -0.51 2.43 7.92
CA TYR A 83 -1.39 1.28 7.71
C TYR A 83 -1.27 0.31 8.89
N GLU A 84 -2.38 0.06 9.57
CA GLU A 84 -2.51 -0.90 10.66
C GLU A 84 -3.51 -1.98 10.28
N ALA A 85 -3.20 -3.25 10.56
CA ALA A 85 -4.07 -4.37 10.23
C ALA A 85 -4.05 -5.46 11.30
N GLU A 86 -5.23 -6.02 11.55
CA GLU A 86 -5.42 -7.23 12.33
C GLU A 86 -5.63 -8.41 11.38
N VAL A 87 -4.87 -9.48 11.56
CA VAL A 87 -5.00 -10.71 10.78
C VAL A 87 -5.56 -11.81 11.67
N THR A 88 -6.74 -12.31 11.32
CA THR A 88 -7.40 -13.42 12.00
C THR A 88 -7.60 -14.60 11.06
N TYR A 89 -7.88 -15.76 11.63
CA TYR A 89 -8.14 -16.99 10.90
C TYR A 89 -9.40 -17.65 11.44
N GLU A 90 -10.28 -18.05 10.53
CA GLU A 90 -11.43 -18.90 10.83
C GLU A 90 -11.19 -20.32 10.29
N GLY A 91 -11.65 -21.33 11.01
CA GLY A 91 -11.46 -22.75 10.68
C GLY A 91 -10.22 -23.39 11.32
N GLU A 92 -9.91 -24.62 10.90
CA GLU A 92 -8.79 -25.41 11.44
C GLU A 92 -7.76 -25.70 10.35
N ALA A 93 -6.47 -25.50 10.67
CA ALA A 93 -5.39 -25.78 9.73
C ALA A 93 -5.23 -27.28 9.50
N GLN A 94 -5.30 -27.70 8.23
CA GLN A 94 -5.02 -29.05 7.78
C GLN A 94 -3.62 -29.13 7.17
N TYR A 95 -2.81 -30.07 7.66
CA TYR A 95 -1.45 -30.29 7.18
C TYR A 95 -1.37 -31.60 6.40
N PRO A 96 -0.63 -31.65 5.27
CA PRO A 96 -0.40 -32.91 4.58
C PRO A 96 0.39 -33.87 5.47
N GLU A 97 0.07 -35.16 5.38
CA GLU A 97 0.82 -36.20 6.08
C GLU A 97 2.28 -36.22 5.58
N VAL A 98 3.23 -36.06 6.51
CA VAL A 98 4.66 -36.16 6.20
C VAL A 98 4.99 -37.63 5.94
N LYS A 99 5.09 -38.01 4.67
CA LYS A 99 5.57 -39.35 4.30
C LYS A 99 7.05 -39.46 4.68
N PRO A 100 7.46 -40.49 5.44
CA PRO A 100 8.88 -40.77 5.64
C PRO A 100 9.58 -40.91 4.29
N TYR A 101 10.74 -40.28 4.14
CA TYR A 101 11.57 -40.47 2.96
C TYR A 101 11.97 -41.95 2.87
N ALA A 102 11.54 -42.63 1.80
CA ALA A 102 12.06 -43.95 1.43
C ALA A 102 13.27 -43.72 0.51
N PRO A 103 14.51 -44.02 0.95
CA PRO A 103 15.70 -43.91 0.10
C PRO A 103 15.68 -44.86 -1.09
#